data_AF-A0A947FAX0-F1
#
_entry.id   AF-A0A947FAX0-F1
#
_cell.length_a   1.000
_cell.length_b   1.000
_cell.length_c   1.000
_cell.angle_alpha   90.00
_cell.angle_beta   90.00
_cell.angle_gamma   90.00
#
_symmetry.space_group_name_H-M   'P 1'
#
loop_
_entity.id
_entity.type
_entity.pdbx_description
1 polymer ?
#
loop_
_entity_poly.entity_id
_entity_poly.type
_entity_poly.pdbx_seq_one_letter_code
_entity_poly.pdbx_strand_id
1 'polypeptide(L)'
;MALYSEAELDVKARAAVFSLDRNLEQARIVRQISEQYTRLCDSPEAKKLSIKSRKITEGAQLRLLFEALCFTSFLTFQIVPKYVSTRKLIRKKINHQLVNYYINRVARHLLGLCQDLGMTKLRDVVLISTPPETKIKFGDLLNPVVRLKEYAECLARERGTEAERFGEHIGRALDPYHYQELAKLTRSQISTLSKLADEAMTEVFKPSVKLKA
;
A
#
# COMPACT_ATOMS: atom_id res chain seq x y z
N MET A 1 -30.72 11.81 -3.46
CA MET A 1 -29.79 12.21 -2.39
C MET A 1 -28.57 11.32 -2.42
N ALA A 2 -27.38 11.88 -2.17
CA ALA A 2 -26.19 11.07 -1.91
C ALA A 2 -26.36 10.33 -0.58
N LEU A 3 -25.86 9.10 -0.50
CA LEU A 3 -25.95 8.27 0.72
C LEU A 3 -25.04 8.78 1.85
N TYR A 4 -24.08 9.65 1.55
CA TYR A 4 -23.11 10.19 2.49
C TYR A 4 -22.86 11.67 2.22
N SER A 5 -22.66 12.43 3.28
CA SER A 5 -22.08 13.78 3.26
C SER A 5 -20.55 13.73 3.19
N GLU A 6 -19.91 14.84 2.80
CA GLU A 6 -18.45 14.97 2.80
C GLU A 6 -17.84 14.82 4.21
N ALA A 7 -18.51 15.32 5.25
CA ALA A 7 -18.06 15.17 6.63
C ALA A 7 -18.05 13.70 7.07
N GLU A 8 -19.11 12.94 6.76
CA GLU A 8 -19.14 11.50 7.03
C GLU A 8 -18.07 10.74 6.26
N LEU A 9 -17.83 11.11 5.00
CA LEU A 9 -16.78 10.49 4.19
C LEU A 9 -15.37 10.79 4.72
N ASP A 10 -15.13 11.98 5.28
CA ASP A 10 -13.86 12.32 5.90
C ASP A 10 -13.58 11.46 7.15
N VAL A 11 -14.60 11.30 8.01
CA VAL A 11 -14.52 10.39 9.18
C VAL A 11 -14.26 8.96 8.73
N LYS A 12 -14.95 8.48 7.69
CA LYS A 12 -14.74 7.15 7.13
C LYS A 12 -13.35 6.99 6.52
N ALA A 13 -12.85 7.99 5.79
CA ALA A 13 -11.51 7.96 5.22
C ALA A 13 -10.43 7.84 6.31
N ARG A 14 -10.58 8.60 7.40
CA ARG A 14 -9.70 8.50 8.57
C ARG A 14 -9.77 7.11 9.21
N ALA A 15 -10.98 6.60 9.43
CA ALA A 15 -11.17 5.26 10.01
C ALA A 15 -10.60 4.16 9.12
N ALA A 16 -10.67 4.29 7.80
CA ALA A 16 -10.09 3.34 6.86
C ALA A 16 -8.56 3.29 6.98
N VAL A 17 -7.89 4.44 7.05
CA VAL A 17 -6.42 4.50 7.23
C VAL A 17 -6.01 3.82 8.54
N PHE A 18 -6.71 4.10 9.65
CA PHE A 18 -6.42 3.42 10.92
C PHE A 18 -6.72 1.92 10.90
N SER A 19 -7.82 1.50 10.28
CA SER A 19 -8.15 0.08 10.13
C SER A 19 -7.08 -0.64 9.30
N LEU A 20 -6.60 -0.03 8.21
CA LEU A 20 -5.52 -0.58 7.39
C LEU A 20 -4.24 -0.78 8.21
N ASP A 21 -3.79 0.22 8.95
CA ASP A 21 -2.59 0.14 9.79
C ASP A 21 -2.69 -0.99 10.82
N ARG A 22 -3.78 -1.00 11.58
CA ARG A 22 -4.09 -2.07 12.54
C ARG A 22 -4.12 -3.45 11.89
N ASN A 23 -4.77 -3.58 10.73
CA ASN A 23 -4.91 -4.86 10.04
C ASN A 23 -3.57 -5.36 9.48
N LEU A 24 -2.71 -4.46 8.99
CA LEU A 24 -1.34 -4.79 8.54
C LEU A 24 -0.47 -5.28 9.71
N GLU A 25 -0.56 -4.62 10.86
CA GLU A 25 0.13 -5.02 12.09
C GLU A 25 -0.34 -6.39 12.57
N GLN A 26 -1.66 -6.61 12.67
CA GLN A 26 -2.25 -7.88 13.09
C GLN A 26 -1.88 -9.04 12.14
N ALA A 27 -1.89 -8.78 10.83
CA ALA A 27 -1.44 -9.73 9.83
C ALA A 27 0.10 -9.93 9.83
N ARG A 28 0.85 -9.11 10.56
CA ARG A 28 2.32 -9.16 10.65
C ARG A 28 3.00 -9.06 9.28
N ILE A 29 2.48 -8.23 8.37
CA ILE A 29 2.93 -8.19 6.97
C ILE A 29 4.44 -7.92 6.85
N VAL A 30 4.97 -6.94 7.57
CA VAL A 30 6.41 -6.62 7.54
C VAL A 30 7.26 -7.81 7.96
N ARG A 31 6.82 -8.54 8.99
CA ARG A 31 7.51 -9.75 9.45
C ARG A 31 7.43 -10.87 8.41
N GLN A 32 6.26 -11.08 7.80
CA GLN A 32 6.12 -12.09 6.74
C GLN A 32 7.04 -11.81 5.55
N ILE A 33 7.09 -10.56 5.08
CA ILE A 33 7.98 -10.15 3.99
C ILE A 33 9.45 -10.36 4.38
N SER A 34 9.82 -9.98 5.60
CA SER A 34 11.17 -10.17 6.14
C SER A 34 11.57 -11.64 6.22
N GLU A 35 10.66 -12.52 6.67
CA GLU A 35 10.90 -13.97 6.72
C GLU A 35 11.00 -14.58 5.32
N GLN A 36 10.16 -14.14 4.37
CA GLN A 36 10.23 -14.55 2.98
C GLN A 36 11.56 -14.14 2.31
N TYR A 37 12.05 -12.94 2.60
CA TYR A 37 13.36 -12.47 2.16
C TYR A 37 14.48 -13.39 2.65
N THR A 38 14.53 -13.68 3.95
CA THR A 38 15.56 -14.55 4.52
C THR A 38 15.51 -15.94 3.89
N ARG A 39 14.32 -16.55 3.76
CA ARG A 39 14.16 -17.85 3.11
C ARG A 39 14.63 -17.86 1.66
N LEU A 40 14.36 -16.78 0.91
CA LEU A 40 14.84 -16.65 -0.46
C LEU A 40 16.36 -16.56 -0.49
N CYS A 41 16.98 -15.74 0.37
CA CYS A 41 18.44 -15.63 0.42
C CYS A 41 19.15 -16.95 0.78
N ASP A 42 18.49 -17.83 1.52
CA ASP A 42 19.03 -19.14 1.87
C ASP A 42 18.83 -20.19 0.77
N SER A 43 18.06 -19.87 -0.29
CA SER A 43 17.72 -20.79 -1.36
C SER A 43 18.92 -21.11 -2.30
N PRO A 44 18.92 -22.29 -2.96
CA PRO A 44 19.93 -22.61 -3.96
C PRO A 44 20.01 -21.59 -5.11
N GLU A 45 18.87 -21.02 -5.50
CA GLU A 45 18.77 -20.01 -6.56
C GLU A 45 19.47 -18.71 -6.15
N ALA A 46 19.25 -18.23 -4.92
CA ALA A 46 19.94 -17.05 -4.40
C ALA A 46 21.45 -17.25 -4.33
N LYS A 47 21.92 -18.45 -3.95
CA LYS A 47 23.34 -18.79 -3.95
C LYS A 47 23.96 -18.73 -5.36
N LYS A 48 23.26 -19.23 -6.38
CA LYS A 48 23.69 -19.13 -7.79
C LYS A 48 23.82 -17.68 -8.24
N LEU A 49 22.95 -16.80 -7.74
CA LEU A 49 22.94 -15.37 -8.03
C LEU A 49 23.82 -14.55 -7.08
N SER A 50 24.58 -15.20 -6.18
CA SER A 50 25.38 -14.54 -5.14
C SER A 50 24.60 -13.57 -4.24
N ILE A 51 23.29 -13.76 -4.12
CA ILE A 51 22.42 -12.98 -3.22
C ILE A 51 22.64 -13.49 -1.81
N LYS A 52 23.06 -12.59 -0.90
CA LYS A 52 23.25 -12.89 0.52
C LYS A 52 22.27 -12.09 1.36
N SER A 53 21.76 -12.72 2.41
CA SER A 53 20.90 -12.03 3.37
C SER A 53 21.64 -10.85 4.00
N ARG A 54 21.00 -9.68 3.98
CA ARG A 54 21.44 -8.49 4.69
C ARG A 54 20.62 -8.34 5.96
N LYS A 55 21.23 -7.74 6.99
CA LYS A 55 20.50 -7.39 8.21
C LYS A 55 19.38 -6.40 7.86
N ILE A 56 18.13 -6.79 8.08
CA ILE A 56 16.98 -5.89 7.96
C ILE A 56 17.05 -4.89 9.12
N THR A 57 17.25 -3.62 8.79
CA THR A 57 17.31 -2.53 9.76
C THR A 57 15.91 -2.05 10.13
N GLU A 58 15.77 -1.31 11.23
CA GLU A 58 14.51 -0.64 11.59
C GLU A 58 14.03 0.29 10.46
N GLY A 59 14.96 1.01 9.81
CA GLY A 59 14.64 1.83 8.64
C GLY A 59 14.09 1.02 7.47
N ALA A 60 14.57 -0.21 7.24
CA ALA A 60 14.01 -1.09 6.23
C ALA A 60 12.61 -1.59 6.62
N GLN A 61 12.41 -1.98 7.88
CA GLN A 61 11.07 -2.37 8.38
C GLN A 61 10.05 -1.25 8.24
N LEU A 62 10.46 -0.01 8.56
CA LEU A 62 9.61 1.16 8.44
C LEU A 62 9.27 1.49 6.98
N ARG A 63 10.20 1.26 6.03
CA ARG A 63 9.92 1.32 4.58
C ARG A 63 8.93 0.27 4.15
N LEU A 64 9.10 -0.98 4.58
CA LEU A 64 8.18 -2.06 4.23
C LEU A 64 6.76 -1.76 4.71
N LEU A 65 6.62 -1.20 5.92
CA LEU A 65 5.32 -0.76 6.43
C LEU A 65 4.75 0.40 5.60
N PHE A 66 5.57 1.41 5.29
CA PHE A 66 5.18 2.51 4.41
C PHE A 66 4.65 2.02 3.06
N GLU A 67 5.35 1.10 2.40
CA GLU A 67 4.92 0.56 1.10
C GLU A 67 3.62 -0.22 1.21
N ALA A 68 3.49 -1.07 2.24
CA ALA A 68 2.27 -1.85 2.47
C ALA A 68 1.07 -0.94 2.75
N LEU A 69 1.24 0.11 3.57
CA LEU A 69 0.21 1.11 3.85
C LEU A 69 -0.19 1.89 2.59
N CYS A 70 0.77 2.36 1.79
CA CYS A 70 0.48 3.06 0.55
C CYS A 70 -0.27 2.18 -0.44
N PHE A 71 0.20 0.95 -0.65
CA PHE A 71 -0.41 0.03 -1.60
C PHE A 71 -1.81 -0.38 -1.18
N THR A 72 -2.01 -0.77 0.09
CA THR A 72 -3.35 -1.11 0.61
C THR A 72 -4.31 0.09 0.57
N SER A 73 -3.83 1.29 0.90
CA SER A 73 -4.63 2.52 0.78
C SER A 73 -5.04 2.77 -0.67
N PHE A 74 -4.13 2.57 -1.63
CA PHE A 74 -4.45 2.64 -3.05
C PHE A 74 -5.52 1.61 -3.46
N LEU A 75 -5.46 0.37 -2.96
CA LEU A 75 -6.49 -0.64 -3.25
C LEU A 75 -7.89 -0.18 -2.81
N THR A 76 -7.99 0.62 -1.72
CA THR A 76 -9.29 1.20 -1.31
C THR A 76 -9.91 2.11 -2.38
N PHE A 77 -9.12 2.71 -3.27
CA PHE A 77 -9.62 3.58 -4.33
C PHE A 77 -10.41 2.78 -5.37
N GLN A 78 -10.04 1.52 -5.57
CA GLN A 78 -10.77 0.59 -6.44
C GLN A 78 -12.03 0.04 -5.77
N ILE A 79 -12.07 0.05 -4.44
CA ILE A 79 -13.14 -0.56 -3.63
C ILE A 79 -14.24 0.46 -3.30
N VAL A 80 -13.88 1.71 -2.99
CA VAL A 80 -14.82 2.76 -2.55
C VAL A 80 -16.00 3.02 -3.49
N PRO A 81 -15.90 2.90 -4.84
CA PRO A 81 -17.05 3.11 -5.73
C PRO A 81 -18.22 2.16 -5.46
N LYS A 82 -17.98 0.98 -4.87
CA LYS A 82 -19.02 0.03 -4.45
C LYS A 82 -19.92 0.60 -3.34
N TYR A 83 -19.38 1.50 -2.51
CA TYR A 83 -20.02 2.05 -1.33
C TYR A 83 -20.60 3.45 -1.59
N VAL A 84 -19.86 4.31 -2.29
CA VAL A 84 -20.24 5.70 -2.56
C VAL A 84 -21.06 5.78 -3.85
N SER A 85 -22.30 5.29 -3.75
CA SER A 85 -23.28 5.29 -4.84
C SER A 85 -24.50 6.17 -4.51
N THR A 86 -25.15 6.71 -5.53
CA THR A 86 -26.45 7.37 -5.42
C THR A 86 -27.53 6.34 -5.71
N ARG A 87 -28.54 6.23 -4.83
CA ARG A 87 -29.79 5.52 -5.15
C ARG A 87 -30.61 6.43 -6.07
N LYS A 88 -30.70 6.09 -7.35
CA LYS A 88 -31.86 6.45 -8.18
C LYS A 88 -32.75 5.22 -8.29
N LEU A 89 -34.06 5.42 -8.28
CA LEU A 89 -35.17 4.46 -8.14
C LEU A 89 -35.02 3.07 -8.80
N ILE A 90 -34.14 2.87 -9.80
CA ILE A 90 -33.99 1.59 -10.53
C ILE A 90 -32.51 1.17 -10.73
N ARG A 91 -31.52 2.07 -10.57
CA ARG A 91 -30.07 1.75 -10.77
C ARG A 91 -29.17 2.51 -9.80
N LYS A 92 -28.20 1.81 -9.20
CA LYS A 92 -27.09 2.44 -8.47
C LYS A 92 -26.19 3.16 -9.47
N LYS A 93 -25.96 4.47 -9.28
CA LYS A 93 -24.97 5.25 -10.05
C LYS A 93 -23.85 5.70 -9.12
N ILE A 94 -22.60 5.44 -9.49
CA ILE A 94 -21.41 5.87 -8.74
C ILE A 94 -21.39 7.40 -8.64
N ASN A 95 -21.14 7.95 -7.46
CA ASN A 95 -20.92 9.39 -7.30
C ASN A 95 -19.41 9.68 -7.37
N HIS A 96 -18.92 9.95 -8.58
CA HIS A 96 -17.49 10.18 -8.82
C HIS A 96 -16.91 11.37 -8.05
N GLN A 97 -17.71 12.43 -7.81
CA GLN A 97 -17.25 13.58 -7.03
C GLN A 97 -16.98 13.18 -5.58
N LEU A 98 -17.90 12.45 -4.95
CA LEU A 98 -17.74 11.98 -3.57
C LEU A 98 -16.67 10.88 -3.45
N VAL A 99 -16.51 10.04 -4.47
CA VAL A 99 -15.40 9.08 -4.55
C VAL A 99 -14.06 9.81 -4.57
N ASN A 100 -13.90 10.81 -5.45
CA ASN A 100 -12.67 11.59 -5.53
C ASN A 100 -12.40 12.37 -4.24
N TYR A 101 -13.45 12.93 -3.62
CA TYR A 101 -13.35 13.55 -2.31
C TYR A 101 -12.80 12.56 -1.27
N TYR A 102 -13.38 11.37 -1.17
CA TYR A 102 -12.93 10.33 -0.24
C TYR A 102 -11.46 9.92 -0.48
N ILE A 103 -11.08 9.71 -1.74
CA ILE A 103 -9.70 9.35 -2.13
C ILE A 103 -8.71 10.41 -1.65
N ASN A 104 -9.01 11.70 -1.85
CA ASN A 104 -8.18 12.80 -1.39
C ASN A 104 -8.07 12.85 0.14
N ARG A 105 -9.16 12.52 0.86
CA ARG A 105 -9.13 12.43 2.33
C ARG A 105 -8.31 11.25 2.82
N VAL A 106 -8.40 10.08 2.19
CA VAL A 106 -7.52 8.94 2.52
C VAL A 106 -6.06 9.32 2.36
N ALA A 107 -5.68 9.94 1.24
CA ALA A 107 -4.30 10.39 1.01
C ALA A 107 -3.80 11.36 2.09
N ARG A 108 -4.66 12.30 2.52
CA ARG A 108 -4.33 13.27 3.59
C ARG A 108 -4.15 12.60 4.94
N HIS A 109 -5.05 11.70 5.33
CA HIS A 109 -4.95 10.99 6.62
C HIS A 109 -3.77 10.02 6.65
N LEU A 110 -3.49 9.36 5.52
CA LEU A 110 -2.30 8.53 5.35
C LEU A 110 -1.02 9.33 5.50
N LEU A 111 -0.95 10.55 4.93
CA LEU A 111 0.18 11.45 5.13
C LEU A 111 0.40 11.76 6.61
N GLY A 112 -0.66 12.09 7.36
CA GLY A 112 -0.58 12.32 8.80
C GLY A 112 -0.04 11.10 9.55
N LEU A 113 -0.60 9.92 9.29
CA LEU A 113 -0.13 8.67 9.92
C LEU A 113 1.36 8.40 9.62
N CYS A 114 1.78 8.53 8.35
CA CYS A 114 3.19 8.32 7.97
C CYS A 114 4.13 9.37 8.58
N GLN A 115 3.65 10.59 8.87
CA GLN A 115 4.41 11.60 9.58
C GLN A 115 4.57 11.24 11.06
N ASP A 116 3.47 10.85 11.71
CA ASP A 116 3.45 10.46 13.13
C ASP A 116 4.36 9.25 13.40
N LEU A 117 4.36 8.27 12.49
CA LEU A 117 5.23 7.09 12.55
C LEU A 117 6.67 7.35 12.08
N GLY A 118 7.00 8.57 11.67
CA GLY A 118 8.35 8.95 11.23
C GLY A 118 8.78 8.40 9.86
N MET A 119 7.90 7.75 9.11
CA MET A 119 8.19 7.18 7.78
C MET A 119 8.64 8.25 6.79
N THR A 120 8.06 9.45 6.87
CA THR A 120 8.38 10.59 5.99
C THR A 120 9.76 11.20 6.24
N LYS A 121 10.49 10.76 7.27
CA LYS A 121 11.91 11.14 7.48
C LYS A 121 12.86 10.29 6.65
N LEU A 122 12.39 9.16 6.13
CA LEU A 122 13.17 8.28 5.27
C LEU A 122 13.19 8.84 3.85
N ARG A 123 14.30 8.63 3.13
CA ARG A 123 14.45 9.04 1.72
C ARG A 123 14.23 7.89 0.76
N ASP A 124 13.59 8.10 -0.37
CA ASP A 124 13.39 7.08 -1.39
C ASP A 124 14.73 6.49 -1.87
N VAL A 125 14.72 5.21 -2.24
CA VAL A 125 15.91 4.51 -2.74
C VAL A 125 15.90 4.57 -4.27
N VAL A 126 16.83 5.36 -4.82
CA VAL A 126 16.93 5.60 -6.27
C VAL A 126 18.15 4.89 -6.83
N LEU A 127 17.93 4.15 -7.92
CA LEU A 127 18.99 3.52 -8.71
C LEU A 127 19.41 4.50 -9.80
N ILE A 128 20.68 4.90 -9.80
CA ILE A 128 21.25 5.83 -10.79
C ILE A 128 21.78 5.08 -12.01
N SER A 129 22.16 3.82 -11.85
CA SER A 129 22.68 2.96 -12.92
C SER A 129 22.26 1.52 -12.67
N THR A 130 22.00 0.78 -13.75
CA THR A 130 21.79 -0.68 -13.72
C THR A 130 23.15 -1.40 -13.64
N PRO A 131 23.17 -2.71 -13.29
CA PRO A 131 24.40 -3.49 -13.25
C PRO A 131 25.22 -3.38 -14.55
N PRO A 132 26.56 -3.50 -14.49
CA PRO A 132 27.36 -3.96 -13.34
C PRO A 132 27.75 -2.87 -12.32
N GLU A 133 27.64 -1.58 -12.66
CA GLU A 133 28.01 -0.48 -11.78
C GLU A 133 26.79 0.13 -11.06
N THR A 134 25.99 -0.68 -10.37
CA THR A 134 24.77 -0.18 -9.69
C THR A 134 25.12 0.88 -8.64
N LYS A 135 24.79 2.15 -8.92
CA LYS A 135 24.94 3.27 -7.99
C LYS A 135 23.60 3.57 -7.33
N ILE A 136 23.57 3.48 -6.01
CA ILE A 136 22.39 3.79 -5.20
C ILE A 136 22.53 5.21 -4.64
N LYS A 137 21.46 5.99 -4.74
CA LYS A 137 21.33 7.28 -4.07
C LYS A 137 20.03 7.33 -3.29
N PHE A 138 20.04 8.14 -2.23
CA PHE A 138 18.84 8.51 -1.52
C PHE A 138 18.22 9.74 -2.19
N GLY A 139 17.00 9.56 -2.69
CA GLY A 139 16.22 10.61 -3.34
C GLY A 139 15.52 11.53 -2.35
N ASP A 140 14.31 11.93 -2.72
CA ASP A 140 13.43 12.76 -1.91
C ASP A 140 12.89 11.99 -0.70
N LEU A 141 12.35 12.72 0.27
CA LEU A 141 11.65 12.11 1.39
C LEU A 141 10.46 11.29 0.92
N LEU A 142 10.21 10.16 1.59
CA LEU A 142 9.04 9.33 1.32
C LEU A 142 7.76 10.14 1.52
N ASN A 143 6.91 10.14 0.48
CA ASN A 143 5.66 10.87 0.48
C ASN A 143 4.54 9.94 0.01
N PRO A 144 3.57 9.61 0.88
CA PRO A 144 2.49 8.69 0.52
C PRO A 144 1.60 9.24 -0.60
N VAL A 145 1.42 10.56 -0.72
CA VAL A 145 0.62 11.16 -1.81
C VAL A 145 1.29 10.91 -3.17
N VAL A 146 2.62 11.06 -3.22
CA VAL A 146 3.41 10.77 -4.43
C VAL A 146 3.31 9.28 -4.77
N ARG A 147 3.46 8.40 -3.77
CA ARG A 147 3.41 6.95 -3.96
C ARG A 147 2.02 6.45 -4.40
N LEU A 148 0.94 7.01 -3.84
CA LEU A 148 -0.43 6.73 -4.26
C LEU A 148 -0.68 7.14 -5.72
N LYS A 149 -0.18 8.32 -6.12
CA LYS A 149 -0.27 8.81 -7.50
C LYS A 149 0.48 7.88 -8.46
N GLU A 150 1.68 7.43 -8.08
CA GLU A 150 2.47 6.47 -8.86
C GLU A 150 1.70 5.17 -9.12
N TYR A 151 1.07 4.58 -8.10
CA TYR A 151 0.24 3.38 -8.28
C TYR A 151 -0.98 3.63 -9.17
N ALA A 152 -1.63 4.79 -9.02
CA ALA A 152 -2.76 5.17 -9.88
C ALA A 152 -2.34 5.34 -11.34
N GLU A 153 -1.18 5.94 -11.61
CA GLU A 153 -0.62 6.08 -12.95
C GLU A 153 -0.23 4.73 -13.55
N CYS A 154 0.34 3.82 -12.77
CA CYS A 154 0.59 2.44 -13.18
C CYS A 154 -0.70 1.75 -13.62
N LEU A 155 -1.72 1.71 -12.75
CA LEU A 155 -3.01 1.09 -13.07
C LEU A 155 -3.67 1.71 -14.31
N ALA A 156 -3.56 3.03 -14.47
CA ALA A 156 -4.12 3.74 -15.62
C ALA A 156 -3.43 3.38 -16.95
N ARG A 157 -2.15 2.99 -16.92
CA ARG A 157 -1.43 2.51 -18.09
C ARG A 157 -1.79 1.06 -18.40
N GLU A 158 -1.64 0.18 -17.41
CA GLU A 158 -1.92 -1.24 -17.56
C GLU A 158 -2.16 -1.89 -16.19
N ARG A 159 -3.24 -2.68 -16.11
CA ARG A 159 -3.61 -3.39 -14.88
C ARG A 159 -2.56 -4.44 -14.52
N GLY A 160 -2.13 -4.42 -13.26
CA GLY A 160 -1.10 -5.32 -12.73
C GLY A 160 0.25 -4.64 -12.58
N THR A 161 0.52 -3.57 -13.33
CA THR A 161 1.79 -2.83 -13.23
C THR A 161 1.93 -2.09 -11.91
N GLU A 162 0.83 -1.75 -11.24
CA GLU A 162 0.84 -1.17 -9.90
C GLU A 162 1.36 -2.16 -8.84
N ALA A 163 1.01 -3.44 -9.01
CA ALA A 163 1.48 -4.52 -8.16
C ALA A 163 2.96 -4.84 -8.42
N GLU A 164 3.40 -4.79 -9.67
CA GLU A 164 4.82 -4.90 -10.03
C GLU A 164 5.63 -3.76 -9.42
N ARG A 165 5.13 -2.53 -9.53
CA ARG A 165 5.78 -1.36 -8.93
C ARG A 165 5.86 -1.46 -7.41
N PHE A 166 4.80 -1.91 -6.75
CA PHE A 166 4.83 -2.22 -5.32
C PHE A 166 5.93 -3.26 -4.99
N GLY A 167 6.02 -4.33 -5.79
CA GLY A 167 7.08 -5.33 -5.68
C GLY A 167 8.48 -4.72 -5.78
N GLU A 168 8.71 -3.83 -6.74
CA GLU A 168 10.00 -3.16 -6.86
C GLU A 168 10.35 -2.33 -5.63
N HIS A 169 9.40 -1.57 -5.08
CA HIS A 169 9.64 -0.75 -3.89
C HIS A 169 9.97 -1.59 -2.66
N ILE A 170 9.27 -2.73 -2.49
CA ILE A 170 9.61 -3.72 -1.46
C ILE A 170 11.01 -4.30 -1.69
N GLY A 171 11.32 -4.69 -2.93
CA GLY A 171 12.64 -5.20 -3.28
C GLY A 171 13.76 -4.20 -2.97
N ARG A 172 13.55 -2.91 -3.28
CA ARG A 172 14.50 -1.82 -2.97
C ARG A 172 14.62 -1.57 -1.47
N ALA A 173 13.55 -1.74 -0.71
CA ALA A 173 13.59 -1.63 0.75
C ALA A 173 14.41 -2.76 1.40
N LEU A 174 14.41 -3.95 0.81
CA LEU A 174 15.13 -5.14 1.29
C LEU A 174 16.60 -5.18 0.83
N ASP A 175 16.82 -5.19 -0.48
CA ASP A 175 18.15 -5.14 -1.09
C ASP A 175 18.06 -4.43 -2.45
N PRO A 176 18.47 -3.15 -2.53
CA PRO A 176 18.41 -2.39 -3.78
C PRO A 176 19.25 -2.99 -4.91
N TYR A 177 20.29 -3.77 -4.59
CA TYR A 177 21.16 -4.38 -5.61
C TYR A 177 20.50 -5.58 -6.30
N HIS A 178 19.54 -6.24 -5.62
CA HIS A 178 18.86 -7.44 -6.09
C HIS A 178 17.34 -7.26 -6.17
N TYR A 179 16.87 -6.01 -6.22
CA TYR A 179 15.46 -5.67 -6.05
C TYR A 179 14.53 -6.37 -7.06
N GLN A 180 15.00 -6.64 -8.28
CA GLN A 180 14.22 -7.32 -9.32
C GLN A 180 13.84 -8.75 -8.94
N GLU A 181 14.77 -9.49 -8.33
CA GLU A 181 14.51 -10.84 -7.85
C GLU A 181 13.61 -10.81 -6.61
N LEU A 182 13.84 -9.83 -5.72
CA LEU A 182 13.06 -9.66 -4.50
C LEU A 182 11.63 -9.17 -4.76
N ALA A 183 11.40 -8.42 -5.85
CA ALA A 183 10.06 -7.96 -6.23
C ALA A 183 9.09 -9.13 -6.45
N LYS A 184 9.59 -10.31 -6.82
CA LYS A 184 8.77 -11.51 -7.02
C LYS A 184 8.17 -12.04 -5.70
N LEU A 185 8.78 -11.73 -4.55
CA LEU A 185 8.30 -12.16 -3.23
C LEU A 185 6.91 -11.61 -2.91
N THR A 186 6.63 -10.40 -3.38
CA THR A 186 5.39 -9.68 -3.03
C THR A 186 4.17 -10.22 -3.73
N ARG A 187 4.32 -11.06 -4.77
CA ARG A 187 3.19 -11.68 -5.48
C ARG A 187 2.27 -12.43 -4.52
N SER A 188 2.85 -13.15 -3.56
CA SER A 188 2.11 -13.87 -2.53
C SER A 188 1.37 -12.94 -1.56
N GLN A 189 1.86 -11.71 -1.37
CA GLN A 189 1.31 -10.74 -0.42
C GLN A 189 0.19 -9.90 -1.04
N ILE A 190 0.15 -9.71 -2.36
CA ILE A 190 -0.88 -8.88 -3.02
C ILE A 190 -2.31 -9.33 -2.67
N SER A 191 -2.55 -10.65 -2.66
CA SER A 191 -3.86 -11.20 -2.31
C SER A 191 -4.23 -10.92 -0.86
N THR A 192 -3.28 -11.08 0.06
CA THR A 192 -3.44 -10.73 1.47
C THR A 192 -3.74 -9.23 1.63
N LEU A 193 -2.93 -8.36 1.02
CA LEU A 193 -3.13 -6.91 1.08
C LEU A 193 -4.48 -6.47 0.49
N SER A 194 -4.93 -7.10 -0.60
CA SER A 194 -6.25 -6.86 -1.17
C SER A 194 -7.37 -7.25 -0.22
N LYS A 195 -7.23 -8.39 0.47
CA LYS A 195 -8.18 -8.83 1.49
C LYS A 195 -8.24 -7.85 2.66
N LEU A 196 -7.09 -7.40 3.17
CA LEU A 196 -7.03 -6.43 4.26
C LEU A 196 -7.68 -5.08 3.88
N ALA A 197 -7.51 -4.65 2.62
CA ALA A 197 -8.17 -3.45 2.11
C ALA A 197 -9.70 -3.62 2.02
N ASP A 198 -10.18 -4.76 1.53
CA ASP A 198 -11.62 -5.08 1.51
C ASP A 198 -12.21 -5.20 2.93
N GLU A 199 -11.47 -5.78 3.88
CA GLU A 199 -11.84 -5.86 5.29
C GLU A 199 -11.98 -4.47 5.92
N ALA A 200 -10.98 -3.60 5.74
CA ALA A 200 -11.02 -2.23 6.25
C ALA A 200 -12.19 -1.43 5.66
N MET A 201 -12.42 -1.53 4.35
CA MET A 201 -13.55 -0.87 3.70
C MET A 201 -14.90 -1.43 4.17
N THR A 202 -14.98 -2.73 4.43
CA THR A 202 -16.18 -3.37 4.97
C THR A 202 -16.47 -2.90 6.39
N GLU A 203 -15.47 -2.89 7.28
CA GLU A 203 -15.59 -2.40 8.65
C GLU A 203 -16.12 -0.96 8.70
N VAL A 204 -15.57 -0.09 7.83
CA VAL A 204 -15.89 1.33 7.82
C VAL A 204 -17.25 1.64 7.20
N PHE A 205 -17.67 0.93 6.15
CA PHE A 205 -18.90 1.22 5.41
C PHE A 205 -20.08 0.32 5.76
N LYS A 206 -19.86 -0.84 6.37
CA LYS A 206 -20.91 -1.77 6.81
C LYS A 206 -20.74 -2.03 8.31
N PRO A 207 -21.14 -1.10 9.20
CA PRO A 207 -21.10 -1.37 10.63
C PRO A 207 -21.95 -2.61 10.96
N SER A 208 -21.35 -3.56 11.67
CA SER A 208 -21.93 -4.86 12.07
C SER A 208 -23.10 -4.75 13.05
N VAL A 209 -23.53 -3.55 13.43
CA VAL A 209 -24.60 -3.36 14.41
C VAL A 209 -25.94 -3.37 13.68
N LYS A 210 -26.55 -4.55 13.62
CA LYS A 210 -28.02 -4.64 13.58
C LYS A 210 -28.50 -4.06 14.90
N LEU A 211 -28.87 -2.78 14.93
CA LEU A 211 -29.72 -2.27 16.00
C LEU A 211 -31.03 -3.06 15.89
N LYS A 212 -31.24 -3.96 16.85
CA LYS A 212 -32.57 -4.54 17.05
C LYS A 212 -33.48 -3.36 17.39
N ALA A 213 -34.43 -3.08 16.50
CA ALA A 213 -35.58 -2.25 16.79
C ALA A 213 -36.43 -2.93 17.87
#